data_AF-A0A382UTD5-F1
#
_entry.id   AF-A0A382UTD5-F1
#
_cell.length_a   1.000
_cell.length_b   1.000
_cell.length_c   1.000
_cell.angle_alpha   90.00
_cell.angle_beta   90.00
_cell.angle_gamma   90.00
#
_symmetry.space_group_name_H-M   'P 1'
#
loop_
_entity.id
_entity.type
_entity.pdbx_description
1 polymer ?
#
loop_
_entity_poly.entity_id
_entity_poly.type
_entity_poly.pdbx_seq_one_letter_code
_entity_poly.pdbx_strand_id
1 'polypeptide(L)'
;MCRFNIFCLCFLLVVSCSHVSTIRDSDLSEISISSNVGFDTLSVYIPSGHMFTKIPEKYSNGLLESMSNSLFLQGVDDSLKNILFKLMKNRVDGNKIYILNNAFHSDRFTKLNFVANNHYLKTLENTLLSIYVNRQSESFNPIFKNLKSPLDWNNITLPTLIYPCEGINIPKKASRLPNAPREYRKGIHRGIDFFVNWGTPVRAVADGMVIRADHNFEEVPPEFRKGLLEKASNINRTPSDVFEHILLGKAVMLDHGL
;
A
#
# COMPACT_ATOMS: atom_id res chain seq x y z
N MET A 1 54.37 -43.46 -24.59
CA MET A 1 53.92 -43.89 -23.25
C MET A 1 53.04 -42.78 -22.68
N CYS A 2 51.72 -42.97 -22.71
CA CYS A 2 50.73 -42.01 -22.20
C CYS A 2 50.84 -41.90 -20.68
N ARG A 3 51.03 -40.67 -20.18
CA ARG A 3 50.92 -40.35 -18.75
C ARG A 3 49.44 -40.20 -18.40
N PHE A 4 48.89 -41.16 -17.69
CA PHE A 4 47.58 -41.07 -17.06
C PHE A 4 47.70 -40.18 -15.81
N ASN A 5 47.10 -38.99 -15.84
CA ASN A 5 46.89 -38.17 -14.65
C ASN A 5 45.77 -38.83 -13.82
N ILE A 6 46.12 -39.35 -12.66
CA ILE A 6 45.15 -39.78 -11.65
C ILE A 6 44.63 -38.51 -10.98
N PHE A 7 43.43 -38.07 -11.40
CA PHE A 7 42.64 -37.12 -10.63
C PHE A 7 42.08 -37.88 -9.42
N CYS A 8 42.67 -37.67 -8.25
CA CYS A 8 42.13 -38.16 -6.99
C CYS A 8 40.88 -37.32 -6.65
N LEU A 9 39.72 -37.83 -7.05
CA LEU A 9 38.42 -37.25 -6.74
C LEU A 9 38.15 -37.45 -5.24
N CYS A 10 38.41 -36.42 -4.43
CA CYS A 10 38.00 -36.40 -3.04
C CYS A 10 36.46 -36.41 -2.97
N PHE A 11 35.89 -37.60 -2.81
CA PHE A 11 34.51 -37.78 -2.37
C PHE A 11 34.41 -37.30 -0.92
N LEU A 12 34.07 -36.02 -0.74
CA LEU A 12 33.54 -35.52 0.52
C LEU A 12 32.16 -36.13 0.73
N LEU A 13 32.12 -37.34 1.30
CA LEU A 13 30.92 -37.89 1.91
C LEU A 13 30.61 -37.07 3.16
N VAL A 14 29.88 -35.97 2.98
CA VAL A 14 29.21 -35.30 4.09
C VAL A 14 28.03 -36.20 4.48
N VAL A 15 28.30 -37.16 5.37
CA VAL A 15 27.28 -37.86 6.13
C VAL A 15 26.69 -36.80 7.07
N SER A 16 25.68 -36.08 6.59
CA SER A 16 24.82 -35.34 7.49
C SER A 16 24.03 -36.39 8.26
N CYS A 17 24.39 -36.61 9.52
CA CYS A 17 23.49 -37.19 10.50
C CYS A 17 22.31 -36.23 10.61
N SER A 18 21.31 -36.40 9.75
CA SER A 18 19.97 -35.97 10.07
C SER A 18 19.62 -36.77 11.30
N HIS A 19 19.55 -36.09 12.46
CA HIS A 19 18.95 -36.67 13.63
C HIS A 19 17.48 -36.91 13.24
N VAL A 20 17.20 -38.12 12.74
CA VAL A 20 15.85 -38.63 12.72
C VAL A 20 15.51 -38.72 14.20
N SER A 21 14.82 -37.71 14.70
CA SER A 21 14.02 -37.88 15.89
C SER A 21 13.01 -38.96 15.52
N THR A 22 13.40 -40.21 15.76
CA THR A 22 12.45 -41.26 16.06
C THR A 22 11.74 -40.77 17.30
N ILE A 23 10.67 -40.00 17.07
CA ILE A 23 9.60 -39.82 18.03
C ILE A 23 9.20 -41.26 18.34
N ARG A 24 9.70 -41.77 19.46
CA ARG A 24 9.21 -43.01 20.04
C ARG A 24 7.69 -42.89 20.03
N ASP A 25 7.02 -43.95 19.59
CA ASP A 25 5.60 -44.20 19.83
C ASP A 25 5.36 -44.28 21.35
N SER A 26 5.58 -43.18 22.07
CA SER A 26 4.96 -42.94 23.35
C SER A 26 3.57 -42.43 23.01
N ASP A 27 2.56 -43.22 23.35
CA ASP A 27 1.15 -42.85 23.32
C ASP A 27 0.98 -41.36 23.65
N LEU A 28 0.74 -40.56 22.60
CA LEU A 28 0.39 -39.17 22.78
C LEU A 28 -1.04 -39.19 23.32
N SER A 29 -1.20 -39.07 24.64
CA SER A 29 -2.51 -38.92 25.29
C SER A 29 -3.14 -37.54 25.04
N GLU A 30 -2.43 -36.66 24.31
CA GLU A 30 -2.83 -35.28 24.06
C GLU A 30 -2.68 -34.92 22.57
N ILE A 31 -3.44 -33.93 22.14
CA ILE A 31 -3.33 -33.38 20.78
C ILE A 31 -1.96 -32.71 20.64
N SER A 32 -1.19 -33.08 19.61
CA SER A 32 0.09 -32.45 19.31
C SER A 32 0.14 -31.85 17.91
N ILE A 33 0.88 -30.76 17.74
CA ILE A 33 1.02 -30.05 16.47
C ILE A 33 2.50 -29.81 16.18
N SER A 34 2.99 -30.31 15.05
CA SER A 34 4.33 -30.04 14.54
C SER A 34 4.28 -29.20 13.27
N SER A 35 5.32 -28.41 13.04
CA SER A 35 5.46 -27.53 11.88
C SER A 35 6.87 -27.59 11.29
N ASN A 36 7.01 -27.24 10.01
CA ASN A 36 8.32 -26.91 9.46
C ASN A 36 8.84 -25.56 10.00
N VAL A 37 10.10 -25.22 9.68
CA VAL A 37 10.75 -23.97 10.09
C VAL A 37 10.01 -22.72 9.57
N GLY A 38 9.46 -22.79 8.36
CA GLY A 38 8.71 -21.69 7.73
C GLY A 38 7.25 -21.59 8.15
N PHE A 39 6.74 -22.55 8.92
CA PHE A 39 5.31 -22.73 9.26
C PHE A 39 4.37 -22.96 8.06
N ASP A 40 4.91 -23.27 6.87
CA ASP A 40 4.16 -23.55 5.65
C ASP A 40 3.40 -24.88 5.70
N THR A 41 3.88 -25.83 6.51
CA THR A 41 3.26 -27.14 6.70
C THR A 41 3.04 -27.41 8.18
N LEU A 42 1.85 -27.93 8.51
CA LEU A 42 1.50 -28.34 9.87
C LEU A 42 0.99 -29.78 9.87
N SER A 43 1.38 -30.57 10.86
CA SER A 43 0.81 -31.88 11.15
C SER A 43 0.16 -31.85 12.52
N VAL A 44 -1.14 -32.13 12.57
CA VAL A 44 -1.92 -32.23 13.82
C VAL A 44 -2.19 -33.70 14.10
N TYR A 45 -1.74 -34.19 15.25
CA TYR A 45 -2.05 -35.51 15.76
C TYR A 45 -3.16 -35.42 16.81
N ILE A 46 -4.24 -36.16 16.59
CA ILE A 46 -5.43 -36.16 17.44
C ILE A 46 -5.65 -37.59 17.95
N PRO A 47 -5.45 -37.87 19.24
CA PRO A 47 -5.73 -39.20 19.79
C PRO A 47 -7.24 -39.49 19.76
N SER A 48 -7.60 -40.77 19.71
CA SER A 48 -9.01 -41.20 19.69
C SER A 48 -9.76 -40.65 20.92
N GLY A 49 -10.99 -40.17 20.70
CA GLY A 49 -11.81 -39.54 21.75
C GLY A 49 -11.56 -38.03 21.97
N HIS A 50 -10.59 -37.42 21.28
CA HIS A 50 -10.34 -35.98 21.37
C HIS A 50 -10.93 -35.20 20.20
N MET A 51 -11.31 -33.93 20.45
CA MET A 51 -11.85 -33.02 19.44
C MET A 51 -10.85 -31.90 19.15
N PHE A 52 -10.51 -31.72 17.87
CA PHE A 52 -9.71 -30.60 17.38
C PHE A 52 -10.60 -29.56 16.72
N THR A 53 -10.53 -28.32 17.19
CA THR A 53 -11.43 -27.24 16.74
C THR A 53 -10.75 -26.21 15.85
N LYS A 54 -9.53 -25.79 16.20
CA LYS A 54 -8.79 -24.77 15.43
C LYS A 54 -7.28 -24.91 15.59
N ILE A 55 -6.56 -24.44 14.57
CA ILE A 55 -5.11 -24.26 14.62
C ILE A 55 -4.81 -23.09 15.57
N PRO A 56 -3.89 -23.24 16.54
CA PRO A 56 -3.48 -22.14 17.42
C PRO A 56 -2.84 -20.98 16.65
N GLU A 57 -3.14 -19.74 17.06
CA GLU A 57 -2.69 -18.52 16.38
C GLU A 57 -1.17 -18.39 16.26
N LYS A 58 -0.39 -19.03 17.16
CA LYS A 58 1.07 -19.02 17.10
C LYS A 58 1.63 -19.53 15.76
N TYR A 59 0.97 -20.51 15.14
CA TYR A 59 1.42 -21.07 13.85
C TYR A 59 1.11 -20.11 12.71
N SER A 60 -0.09 -19.53 12.71
CA SER A 60 -0.50 -18.47 11.78
C SER A 60 0.41 -17.24 11.87
N ASN A 61 0.73 -16.79 13.08
CA ASN A 61 1.64 -15.68 13.30
C ASN A 61 3.07 -16.02 12.86
N GLY A 62 3.54 -17.23 13.15
CA GLY A 62 4.85 -17.71 12.70
C GLY A 62 5.00 -17.70 11.18
N LEU A 63 3.96 -18.14 10.45
CA LEU A 63 3.93 -18.10 8.99
C LEU A 63 3.96 -16.67 8.45
N LEU A 64 3.16 -15.76 9.02
CA LEU A 64 3.16 -14.37 8.56
C LEU A 64 4.52 -13.70 8.79
N GLU A 65 5.16 -13.95 9.93
CA GLU A 65 6.51 -13.43 10.22
C GLU A 65 7.57 -14.01 9.28
N SER A 66 7.52 -15.31 8.98
CA SER A 66 8.47 -15.94 8.04
C SER A 66 8.36 -15.35 6.63
N MET A 67 7.16 -14.91 6.24
CA MET A 67 6.86 -14.28 4.96
C MET A 67 7.07 -12.76 4.94
N SER A 68 7.32 -12.11 6.07
CA SER A 68 7.42 -10.64 6.18
C SER A 68 8.42 -10.05 5.19
N ASN A 69 9.56 -10.72 4.98
CA ASN A 69 10.60 -10.26 4.06
C ASN A 69 10.21 -10.42 2.58
N SER A 70 9.42 -11.45 2.23
CA SER A 70 9.07 -11.76 0.84
C SER A 70 7.77 -11.10 0.36
N LEU A 71 6.94 -10.60 1.27
CA LEU A 71 5.73 -9.84 0.95
C LEU A 71 6.07 -8.40 0.52
N PHE A 72 5.27 -7.85 -0.40
CA PHE A 72 5.34 -6.45 -0.83
C PHE A 72 6.69 -6.01 -1.42
N LEU A 73 7.41 -6.89 -2.14
CA LEU A 73 8.75 -6.59 -2.67
C LEU A 73 8.78 -5.57 -3.82
N GLN A 74 7.68 -5.40 -4.56
CA GLN A 74 7.68 -4.63 -5.79
C GLN A 74 7.11 -3.23 -5.60
N GLY A 75 7.96 -2.21 -5.75
CA GLY A 75 7.52 -0.80 -5.84
C GLY A 75 6.98 -0.20 -4.54
N VAL A 76 7.35 -0.76 -3.39
CA VAL A 76 6.91 -0.35 -2.05
C VAL A 76 8.14 -0.02 -1.20
N ASP A 77 8.16 1.17 -0.59
CA ASP A 77 9.20 1.53 0.38
C ASP A 77 9.01 0.81 1.73
N ASP A 78 10.07 0.76 2.55
CA ASP A 78 10.08 0.03 3.81
C ASP A 78 9.04 0.53 4.83
N SER A 79 8.70 1.82 4.81
CA SER A 79 7.70 2.38 5.73
C SER A 79 6.30 1.88 5.34
N LEU A 80 6.00 1.89 4.05
CA LEU A 80 4.75 1.36 3.52
C LEU A 80 4.65 -0.15 3.72
N LYS A 81 5.74 -0.90 3.52
CA LYS A 81 5.78 -2.35 3.76
C LYS A 81 5.35 -2.72 5.18
N ASN A 82 5.88 -2.01 6.18
CA ASN A 82 5.50 -2.22 7.58
C ASN A 82 4.01 -1.93 7.85
N ILE A 83 3.47 -0.87 7.26
CA ILE A 83 2.04 -0.53 7.40
C ILE A 83 1.17 -1.62 6.77
N LEU A 84 1.48 -2.03 5.54
CA LEU A 84 0.73 -3.06 4.82
C LEU A 84 0.79 -4.40 5.53
N PHE A 85 1.95 -4.77 6.08
CA PHE A 85 2.11 -5.97 6.88
C PHE A 85 1.23 -5.94 8.14
N LYS A 86 1.23 -4.83 8.89
CA LYS A 86 0.35 -4.67 10.06
C LYS A 86 -1.14 -4.77 9.68
N LEU A 87 -1.53 -4.18 8.56
CA LEU A 87 -2.90 -4.28 8.04
C LEU A 87 -3.25 -5.71 7.63
N MET A 88 -2.31 -6.43 7.01
CA MET A 88 -2.47 -7.83 6.64
C MET A 88 -2.71 -8.70 7.88
N LYS A 89 -1.89 -8.56 8.93
CA LYS A 89 -2.08 -9.27 10.20
C LYS A 89 -3.46 -9.02 10.82
N ASN A 90 -4.00 -7.80 10.69
CA ASN A 90 -5.31 -7.46 11.23
C ASN A 90 -6.49 -7.93 10.37
N ARG A 91 -6.28 -8.13 9.05
CA ARG A 91 -7.35 -8.51 8.11
C ARG A 91 -7.38 -10.00 7.79
N VAL A 92 -6.32 -10.73 8.13
CA VAL A 92 -6.25 -12.15 7.85
C VAL A 92 -7.35 -12.88 8.60
N ASP A 93 -8.01 -13.78 7.91
CA ASP A 93 -8.97 -14.72 8.47
C ASP A 93 -8.19 -15.97 8.88
N GLY A 94 -8.01 -16.17 10.19
CA GLY A 94 -7.21 -17.27 10.73
C GLY A 94 -7.61 -18.65 10.21
N ASN A 95 -8.90 -18.83 9.87
CA ASN A 95 -9.42 -20.10 9.35
C ASN A 95 -9.06 -20.36 7.88
N LYS A 96 -8.56 -19.35 7.16
CA LYS A 96 -8.19 -19.46 5.74
C LYS A 96 -6.69 -19.52 5.49
N ILE A 97 -5.87 -19.28 6.52
CA ILE A 97 -4.40 -19.28 6.43
C ILE A 97 -3.88 -20.65 6.02
N TYR A 98 -4.54 -21.71 6.49
CA TYR A 98 -4.18 -23.09 6.19
C TYR A 98 -5.33 -23.80 5.49
N ILE A 99 -4.99 -24.70 4.58
CA ILE A 99 -5.93 -25.63 3.96
C ILE A 99 -5.52 -27.06 4.32
N LEU A 100 -6.52 -27.92 4.51
CA LEU A 100 -6.27 -29.35 4.73
C LEU A 100 -5.73 -29.97 3.44
N ASN A 101 -4.50 -30.49 3.49
CA ASN A 101 -3.86 -31.17 2.37
C ASN A 101 -4.30 -32.63 2.29
N ASN A 102 -4.22 -33.33 3.42
CA ASN A 102 -4.68 -34.70 3.55
C ASN A 102 -4.95 -35.06 5.02
N ALA A 103 -5.63 -36.18 5.22
CA ALA A 103 -5.94 -36.74 6.51
C ALA A 103 -5.66 -38.24 6.51
N PHE A 104 -5.18 -38.75 7.63
CA PHE A 104 -5.02 -40.18 7.88
C PHE A 104 -5.76 -40.51 9.16
N HIS A 105 -6.55 -41.58 9.14
CA HIS A 105 -7.32 -42.03 10.30
C HIS A 105 -7.01 -43.49 10.61
N SER A 106 -6.98 -43.79 11.90
CA SER A 106 -6.87 -45.12 12.47
C SER A 106 -7.74 -45.19 13.72
N ASP A 107 -7.98 -46.40 14.22
CA ASP A 107 -8.76 -46.62 15.45
C ASP A 107 -8.19 -45.90 16.67
N ARG A 108 -6.88 -45.60 16.66
CA ARG A 108 -6.16 -44.97 17.78
C ARG A 108 -5.99 -43.46 17.62
N PHE A 109 -5.96 -42.95 16.40
CA PHE A 109 -5.69 -41.53 16.15
C PHE A 109 -6.13 -41.04 14.77
N THR A 110 -6.30 -39.74 14.66
CA THR A 110 -6.42 -39.00 13.40
C THR A 110 -5.23 -38.07 13.23
N LYS A 111 -4.57 -38.12 12.08
CA LYS A 111 -3.52 -37.17 11.68
C LYS A 111 -4.03 -36.28 10.55
N LEU A 112 -4.02 -34.97 10.75
CA LEU A 112 -4.39 -33.97 9.76
C LEU A 112 -3.14 -33.21 9.30
N ASN A 113 -2.91 -33.15 8.00
CA ASN A 113 -1.80 -32.40 7.43
C ASN A 113 -2.34 -31.17 6.71
N PHE A 114 -1.87 -29.99 7.12
CA PHE A 114 -2.25 -28.71 6.55
C PHE A 114 -1.08 -28.07 5.79
N VAL A 115 -1.42 -27.28 4.78
CA VAL A 115 -0.48 -26.43 4.02
C VAL A 115 -0.96 -24.99 3.99
N ALA A 116 -0.01 -24.06 3.96
CA ALA A 116 -0.28 -22.63 3.82
C ALA A 116 -1.09 -22.35 2.54
N ASN A 117 -2.13 -21.54 2.68
CA ASN A 117 -2.98 -21.13 1.58
C ASN A 117 -2.35 -19.94 0.83
N ASN A 118 -1.33 -20.23 0.04
CA ASN A 118 -0.57 -19.21 -0.69
C ASN A 118 -1.46 -18.36 -1.62
N HIS A 119 -2.50 -18.96 -2.21
CA HIS A 119 -3.47 -18.24 -3.04
C HIS A 119 -4.24 -17.18 -2.24
N TYR A 120 -4.77 -17.53 -1.08
CA TYR A 120 -5.44 -16.60 -0.19
C TYR A 120 -4.50 -15.47 0.27
N LEU A 121 -3.29 -15.81 0.73
CA LEU A 121 -2.32 -14.82 1.20
C LEU A 121 -1.90 -13.86 0.08
N LYS A 122 -1.66 -14.36 -1.13
CA LYS A 122 -1.32 -13.53 -2.30
C LYS A 122 -2.49 -12.65 -2.74
N THR A 123 -3.72 -13.15 -2.66
CA THR A 123 -4.93 -12.37 -2.97
C THR A 123 -5.08 -11.21 -1.99
N LEU A 124 -4.85 -11.46 -0.70
CA LEU A 124 -4.90 -10.43 0.34
C LEU A 124 -3.81 -9.38 0.14
N GLU A 125 -2.57 -9.80 -0.17
CA GLU A 125 -1.45 -8.92 -0.51
C GLU A 125 -1.83 -8.00 -1.68
N ASN A 126 -2.30 -8.57 -2.80
CA ASN A 126 -2.69 -7.82 -3.99
C ASN A 126 -3.86 -6.86 -3.72
N THR A 127 -4.82 -7.26 -2.87
CA THR A 127 -5.95 -6.41 -2.49
C THR A 127 -5.49 -5.21 -1.63
N LEU A 128 -4.56 -5.43 -0.72
CA LEU A 128 -4.00 -4.36 0.11
C LEU A 128 -3.17 -3.37 -0.74
N LEU A 129 -2.37 -3.90 -1.68
CA LEU A 129 -1.64 -3.09 -2.64
C LEU A 129 -2.59 -2.27 -3.53
N SER A 130 -3.66 -2.87 -4.05
CA SER A 130 -4.60 -2.16 -4.92
C SER A 130 -5.37 -1.06 -4.17
N ILE A 131 -5.78 -1.30 -2.92
CA ILE A 131 -6.39 -0.25 -2.08
C ILE A 131 -5.42 0.92 -1.88
N TYR A 132 -4.15 0.63 -1.64
CA TYR A 132 -3.16 1.68 -1.43
C TYR A 132 -2.88 2.47 -2.72
N VAL A 133 -2.63 1.78 -3.83
CA VAL A 133 -2.38 2.39 -5.14
C VAL A 133 -3.60 3.19 -5.61
N ASN A 134 -4.81 2.66 -5.44
CA ASN A 134 -6.05 3.35 -5.81
C ASN A 134 -6.32 4.56 -4.89
N ARG A 135 -6.06 4.45 -3.58
CA ARG A 135 -6.14 5.62 -2.69
C ARG A 135 -5.16 6.71 -3.09
N GLN A 136 -4.01 6.34 -3.65
CA GLN A 136 -3.01 7.29 -4.15
C GLN A 136 -3.35 7.92 -5.52
N SER A 137 -4.11 7.23 -6.36
CA SER A 137 -4.57 7.74 -7.67
C SER A 137 -5.86 8.56 -7.56
N GLU A 138 -6.69 8.29 -6.56
CA GLU A 138 -7.82 9.12 -6.20
C GLU A 138 -7.32 10.42 -5.54
N SER A 139 -7.35 11.53 -6.30
CA SER A 139 -7.30 12.93 -5.83
C SER A 139 -7.29 13.05 -4.30
N PHE A 140 -6.10 13.21 -3.70
CA PHE A 140 -5.96 13.66 -2.31
C PHE A 140 -6.37 15.13 -2.25
N ASN A 141 -7.65 15.40 -2.38
CA ASN A 141 -8.24 16.45 -1.57
C ASN A 141 -8.86 15.71 -0.37
N PRO A 142 -8.09 15.39 0.69
CA PRO A 142 -8.66 14.81 1.90
C PRO A 142 -9.78 15.70 2.48
N ILE A 143 -9.77 17.00 2.16
CA ILE A 143 -10.84 17.95 2.48
C ILE A 143 -12.20 17.57 1.86
N PHE A 144 -12.23 16.95 0.67
CA PHE A 144 -13.49 16.75 -0.09
C PHE A 144 -13.88 15.29 -0.30
N LYS A 145 -13.07 14.32 0.14
CA LYS A 145 -13.23 12.90 -0.24
C LYS A 145 -14.29 12.14 0.56
N ASN A 146 -14.69 12.66 1.73
CA ASN A 146 -15.70 12.06 2.61
C ASN A 146 -16.84 13.03 2.94
N LEU A 147 -17.32 13.76 1.94
CA LEU A 147 -18.59 14.46 2.09
C LEU A 147 -19.72 13.56 1.56
N LYS A 148 -20.14 12.58 2.39
CA LYS A 148 -21.57 12.64 2.76
C LYS A 148 -21.67 13.93 3.56
N SER A 149 -21.73 15.08 2.88
CA SER A 149 -21.74 16.33 3.61
C SER A 149 -22.99 16.29 4.48
N PRO A 150 -22.88 16.48 5.80
CA PRO A 150 -24.05 16.85 6.59
C PRO A 150 -24.55 18.24 6.16
N LEU A 151 -23.76 18.96 5.37
CA LEU A 151 -24.11 20.21 4.73
C LEU A 151 -25.24 19.97 3.73
N ASP A 152 -26.43 20.40 4.11
CA ASP A 152 -27.51 20.67 3.20
C ASP A 152 -27.14 21.90 2.37
N TRP A 153 -26.66 21.68 1.16
CA TRP A 153 -26.27 22.73 0.22
C TRP A 153 -27.39 23.75 -0.06
N ASN A 154 -28.65 23.38 0.20
CA ASN A 154 -29.77 24.31 0.07
C ASN A 154 -29.83 25.33 1.22
N ASN A 155 -29.20 25.04 2.35
CA ASN A 155 -29.21 25.86 3.57
C ASN A 155 -27.86 26.53 3.85
N ILE A 156 -26.87 26.40 2.97
CA ILE A 156 -25.60 27.13 3.07
C ILE A 156 -25.75 28.47 2.34
N THR A 157 -25.57 29.56 3.08
CA THR A 157 -25.40 30.88 2.44
C THR A 157 -23.98 30.96 1.89
N LEU A 158 -23.83 30.85 0.58
CA LEU A 158 -22.54 31.03 -0.08
C LEU A 158 -22.18 32.53 -0.13
N PRO A 159 -20.90 32.89 0.06
CA PRO A 159 -20.47 34.27 -0.08
C PRO A 159 -20.67 34.74 -1.52
N THR A 160 -21.02 36.01 -1.69
CA THR A 160 -21.02 36.63 -3.02
C THR A 160 -19.58 36.80 -3.48
N LEU A 161 -19.23 36.14 -4.57
CA LEU A 161 -17.88 36.21 -5.13
C LEU A 161 -17.75 37.39 -6.10
N ILE A 162 -16.75 38.22 -5.90
CA ILE A 162 -16.33 39.24 -6.88
C ILE A 162 -15.21 38.70 -7.78
N TYR A 163 -14.95 39.37 -8.90
CA TYR A 163 -13.79 39.04 -9.73
C TYR A 163 -12.48 39.36 -9.00
N PRO A 164 -11.46 38.48 -9.09
CA PRO A 164 -10.16 38.68 -8.45
C PRO A 164 -9.34 39.80 -9.12
N CYS A 165 -9.63 40.13 -10.37
CA CYS A 165 -9.04 41.24 -11.11
C CYS A 165 -10.17 42.11 -11.69
N GLU A 166 -10.10 43.42 -11.47
CA GLU A 166 -11.14 44.34 -11.94
C GLU A 166 -11.17 44.46 -13.47
N GLY A 167 -12.38 44.46 -14.05
CA GLY A 167 -12.56 44.57 -15.49
C GLY A 167 -12.13 43.36 -16.31
N ILE A 168 -11.66 42.28 -15.67
CA ILE A 168 -11.22 41.06 -16.36
C ILE A 168 -12.33 40.01 -16.35
N ASN A 169 -12.79 39.65 -17.55
CA ASN A 169 -13.82 38.63 -17.73
C ASN A 169 -13.28 37.21 -17.52
N ILE A 170 -14.18 36.28 -17.19
CA ILE A 170 -13.89 34.86 -17.14
C ILE A 170 -13.36 34.39 -18.52
N PRO A 171 -12.23 33.66 -18.58
CA PRO A 171 -11.71 33.16 -19.84
C PRO A 171 -12.69 32.16 -20.48
N LYS A 172 -12.92 32.31 -21.79
CA LYS A 172 -13.72 31.35 -22.58
C LYS A 172 -12.92 30.11 -23.03
N LYS A 173 -11.59 30.18 -22.96
CA LYS A 173 -10.71 29.09 -23.42
C LYS A 173 -10.79 27.92 -22.44
N ALA A 174 -11.24 26.76 -22.90
CA ALA A 174 -11.41 25.56 -22.07
C ALA A 174 -10.15 25.17 -21.28
N SER A 175 -8.95 25.34 -21.86
CA SER A 175 -7.68 25.03 -21.18
C SER A 175 -7.39 25.89 -19.93
N ARG A 176 -8.13 26.99 -19.76
CA ARG A 176 -8.02 27.93 -18.62
C ARG A 176 -9.12 27.74 -17.59
N LEU A 177 -10.06 26.84 -17.84
CA LEU A 177 -11.18 26.56 -16.93
C LEU A 177 -10.84 25.35 -16.05
N PRO A 178 -11.58 25.18 -14.93
CA PRO A 178 -11.43 24.00 -14.07
C PRO A 178 -11.65 22.72 -14.87
N ASN A 179 -11.06 21.63 -14.39
CA ASN A 179 -11.11 20.30 -14.99
C ASN A 179 -10.36 20.15 -16.33
N ALA A 180 -9.69 21.19 -16.84
CA ALA A 180 -8.84 21.07 -18.02
C ALA A 180 -7.64 20.12 -17.75
N PRO A 181 -7.31 19.20 -18.68
CA PRO A 181 -6.17 18.30 -18.51
C PRO A 181 -4.84 19.06 -18.53
N ARG A 182 -3.90 18.63 -17.67
CA ARG A 182 -2.53 19.14 -17.59
C ARG A 182 -1.56 17.99 -17.89
N GLU A 183 -1.55 17.56 -19.15
CA GLU A 183 -0.84 16.36 -19.62
C GLU A 183 0.64 16.35 -19.24
N TYR A 184 1.31 17.50 -19.34
CA TYR A 184 2.74 17.67 -19.01
C TYR A 184 3.11 17.28 -17.57
N ARG A 185 2.13 17.23 -16.65
CA ARG A 185 2.34 16.79 -15.27
C ARG A 185 1.43 15.64 -14.85
N LYS A 186 0.66 15.04 -15.77
CA LYS A 186 -0.35 14.01 -15.46
C LYS A 186 -1.32 14.47 -14.36
N GLY A 187 -1.88 15.66 -14.53
CA GLY A 187 -2.80 16.26 -13.57
C GLY A 187 -4.01 16.93 -14.23
N ILE A 188 -4.83 17.56 -13.39
CA ILE A 188 -6.03 18.29 -13.80
C ILE A 188 -5.93 19.73 -13.26
N HIS A 189 -6.44 20.69 -14.02
CA HIS A 189 -6.52 22.09 -13.61
C HIS A 189 -7.60 22.28 -12.53
N ARG A 190 -7.21 22.84 -11.37
CA ARG A 190 -8.09 22.98 -10.19
C ARG A 190 -8.69 24.39 -10.04
N GLY A 191 -8.60 25.26 -11.05
CA GLY A 191 -9.00 26.66 -10.93
C GLY A 191 -9.30 27.33 -12.27
N ILE A 192 -9.32 28.67 -12.26
CA ILE A 192 -9.52 29.51 -13.43
C ILE A 192 -8.26 30.35 -13.66
N ASP A 193 -7.70 30.28 -14.86
CA ASP A 193 -6.52 31.08 -15.24
C ASP A 193 -6.97 32.40 -15.87
N PHE A 194 -7.01 33.48 -15.07
CA PHE A 194 -7.24 34.83 -15.57
C PHE A 194 -5.98 35.36 -16.26
N PHE A 195 -6.11 35.76 -17.52
CA PHE A 195 -4.98 36.29 -18.29
C PHE A 195 -4.94 37.82 -18.15
N VAL A 196 -3.90 38.32 -17.49
CA VAL A 196 -3.74 39.75 -17.18
C VAL A 196 -2.29 40.20 -17.43
N ASN A 197 -2.07 41.50 -17.54
CA ASN A 197 -0.73 42.07 -17.68
C ASN A 197 0.04 41.98 -16.36
N TRP A 198 1.37 41.96 -16.45
CA TRP A 198 2.24 42.00 -15.28
C TRP A 198 1.97 43.23 -14.41
N GLY A 199 1.94 43.04 -13.09
CA GLY A 199 1.65 44.11 -12.13
C GLY A 199 0.17 44.43 -11.94
N THR A 200 -0.75 43.74 -12.63
CA THR A 200 -2.20 43.88 -12.38
C THR A 200 -2.51 43.48 -10.94
N PRO A 201 -3.15 44.35 -10.12
CA PRO A 201 -3.54 43.99 -8.76
C PRO A 201 -4.53 42.82 -8.74
N VAL A 202 -4.32 41.90 -7.80
CA VAL A 202 -5.22 40.78 -7.51
C VAL A 202 -5.80 40.99 -6.11
N ARG A 203 -7.12 40.87 -5.97
CA ARG A 203 -7.84 41.01 -4.70
C ARG A 203 -8.51 39.71 -4.29
N ALA A 204 -8.84 39.60 -3.00
CA ALA A 204 -9.68 38.52 -2.50
C ALA A 204 -11.06 38.57 -3.15
N VAL A 205 -11.62 37.39 -3.45
CA VAL A 205 -12.93 37.26 -4.10
C VAL A 205 -14.11 37.38 -3.11
N ALA A 206 -13.84 37.27 -1.83
CA ALA A 206 -14.77 37.45 -0.71
C ALA A 206 -13.97 37.68 0.58
N ASP A 207 -14.65 38.02 1.67
CA ASP A 207 -14.04 38.10 3.01
C ASP A 207 -13.52 36.73 3.44
N GLY A 208 -12.39 36.71 4.16
CA GLY A 208 -11.77 35.47 4.61
C GLY A 208 -10.46 35.69 5.36
N MET A 209 -9.86 34.59 5.80
CA MET A 209 -8.58 34.56 6.49
C MET A 209 -7.49 34.02 5.57
N VAL A 210 -6.35 34.72 5.48
CA VAL A 210 -5.18 34.20 4.77
C VAL A 210 -4.59 33.05 5.58
N ILE A 211 -4.59 31.84 5.00
CA ILE A 211 -4.04 30.62 5.63
C ILE A 211 -2.67 30.22 5.07
N ARG A 212 -2.28 30.79 3.91
CA ARG A 212 -0.94 30.65 3.32
C ARG A 212 -0.61 31.88 2.48
N ALA A 213 0.62 32.38 2.60
CA ALA A 213 1.17 33.41 1.73
C ALA A 213 2.66 33.16 1.50
N ASP A 214 3.04 32.84 0.27
CA ASP A 214 4.42 32.48 -0.08
C ASP A 214 5.30 33.72 -0.31
N HIS A 215 5.54 34.51 0.73
CA HIS A 215 6.30 35.77 0.64
C HIS A 215 7.72 35.57 0.07
N ASN A 216 8.40 34.53 0.55
CA ASN A 216 9.79 34.20 0.22
C ASN A 216 9.87 33.03 -0.77
N PHE A 217 8.93 32.95 -1.72
CA PHE A 217 8.95 31.90 -2.73
C PHE A 217 10.23 31.94 -3.56
N GLU A 218 10.93 30.81 -3.61
CA GLU A 218 12.06 30.57 -4.49
C GLU A 218 11.68 29.47 -5.49
N GLU A 219 11.84 29.76 -6.78
CA GLU A 219 11.56 28.78 -7.83
C GLU A 219 12.62 27.67 -7.82
N VAL A 220 12.18 26.43 -7.98
CA VAL A 220 13.10 25.29 -8.07
C VAL A 220 13.93 25.33 -9.36
N PRO A 221 15.14 24.77 -9.37
CA PRO A 221 15.95 24.71 -10.59
C PRO A 221 15.19 24.04 -11.75
N PRO A 222 15.32 24.54 -13.01
CA PRO A 222 14.62 23.98 -14.16
C PRO A 222 14.87 22.46 -14.35
N GLU A 223 16.10 22.01 -14.16
CA GLU A 223 16.46 20.58 -14.28
C GLU A 223 15.80 19.73 -13.20
N PHE A 224 15.71 20.24 -11.96
CA PHE A 224 14.98 19.57 -10.89
C PHE A 224 13.50 19.43 -11.24
N ARG A 225 12.88 20.52 -11.73
CA ARG A 225 11.49 20.52 -12.17
C ARG A 225 11.25 19.52 -13.30
N LYS A 226 12.14 19.45 -14.29
CA LYS A 226 12.04 18.51 -15.40
C LYS A 226 12.08 17.06 -14.90
N GLY A 227 13.07 16.72 -14.08
CA GLY A 227 13.16 15.37 -13.49
C GLY A 227 11.96 15.00 -12.63
N LEU A 228 11.36 15.98 -11.94
CA LEU A 228 10.13 15.79 -11.17
C LEU A 228 8.92 15.47 -12.06
N LEU A 229 8.77 16.18 -13.19
CA LEU A 229 7.71 15.93 -14.16
C LEU A 229 7.87 14.58 -14.87
N GLU A 230 9.11 14.17 -15.18
CA GLU A 230 9.40 12.85 -15.72
C GLU A 230 8.98 11.74 -14.74
N LYS A 231 9.32 11.88 -13.46
CA LYS A 231 8.89 10.95 -12.41
C LYS A 231 7.37 10.89 -12.30
N ALA A 232 6.68 12.03 -12.31
CA ALA A 232 5.22 12.09 -12.30
C ALA A 232 4.61 11.40 -13.54
N SER A 233 5.24 11.55 -14.70
CA SER A 233 4.84 10.87 -15.93
C SER A 233 4.97 9.34 -15.82
N ASN A 234 6.08 8.85 -15.25
CA ASN A 234 6.35 7.42 -15.09
C ASN A 234 5.33 6.71 -14.19
N ILE A 235 4.83 7.39 -13.16
CA ILE A 235 3.77 6.87 -12.28
C ILE A 235 2.36 7.26 -12.74
N ASN A 236 2.25 7.90 -13.90
CA ASN A 236 1.01 8.39 -14.52
C ASN A 236 0.14 9.28 -13.60
N ARG A 237 0.76 10.03 -12.69
CA ARG A 237 0.07 10.98 -11.79
C ARG A 237 1.05 12.00 -11.19
N THR A 238 0.56 13.21 -10.86
CA THR A 238 1.29 14.08 -9.93
C THR A 238 0.97 13.69 -8.48
N PRO A 239 1.96 13.37 -7.63
CA PRO A 239 1.76 13.33 -6.17
C PRO A 239 1.26 14.68 -5.63
N SER A 240 0.45 14.67 -4.58
CA SER A 240 -0.23 15.89 -4.11
C SER A 240 0.71 16.82 -3.34
N ASP A 241 1.62 16.27 -2.56
CA ASP A 241 2.75 16.98 -1.96
C ASP A 241 3.61 17.69 -3.02
N VAL A 242 3.93 16.98 -4.10
CA VAL A 242 4.65 17.55 -5.24
C VAL A 242 3.84 18.68 -5.89
N PHE A 243 2.54 18.50 -6.05
CA PHE A 243 1.70 19.55 -6.61
C PHE A 243 1.63 20.77 -5.70
N GLU A 244 1.32 20.58 -4.42
CA GLU A 244 0.98 21.63 -3.46
C GLU A 244 2.20 22.43 -2.98
N HIS A 245 3.35 21.79 -2.86
CA HIS A 245 4.56 22.42 -2.35
C HIS A 245 5.55 22.84 -3.43
N ILE A 246 5.47 22.27 -4.64
CA ILE A 246 6.44 22.56 -5.71
C ILE A 246 5.73 23.14 -6.94
N LEU A 247 4.70 22.48 -7.48
CA LEU A 247 4.16 22.84 -8.79
C LEU A 247 3.07 23.93 -8.77
N LEU A 248 2.48 24.24 -7.61
CA LEU A 248 1.59 25.40 -7.43
C LEU A 248 2.33 26.73 -7.64
N GLY A 249 3.64 26.75 -7.40
CA GLY A 249 4.44 27.96 -7.45
C GLY A 249 4.11 28.90 -6.29
N LYS A 250 4.32 30.20 -6.51
CA LYS A 250 4.00 31.26 -5.55
C LYS A 250 2.48 31.41 -5.42
N ALA A 251 1.96 31.17 -4.22
CA ALA A 251 0.52 31.23 -3.97
C ALA A 251 0.15 32.04 -2.71
N VAL A 252 -1.09 32.53 -2.70
CA VAL A 252 -1.80 33.02 -1.53
C VAL A 252 -3.11 32.23 -1.44
N MET A 253 -3.43 31.69 -0.27
CA MET A 253 -4.63 30.90 -0.03
C MET A 253 -5.45 31.54 1.08
N LEU A 254 -6.75 31.68 0.83
CA LEU A 254 -7.72 32.24 1.77
C LEU A 254 -8.74 31.17 2.13
N ASP A 255 -9.09 31.11 3.40
CA ASP A 255 -10.25 30.41 3.92
C ASP A 255 -11.41 31.40 4.06
N HIS A 256 -12.55 31.09 3.43
CA HIS A 256 -13.76 31.91 3.44
C HIS A 256 -14.78 31.45 4.51
N GLY A 257 -14.45 30.45 5.35
CA GLY A 257 -15.26 30.04 6.50
C GLY A 257 -16.47 29.18 6.17
N LEU A 258 -16.39 28.37 5.11
CA LEU A 258 -17.42 27.41 4.68
C LEU A 258 -17.13 25.98 5.16
#